data_AF-A0A9K3HX29-F1
#
_entry.id   AF-A0A9K3HX29-F1
#
_cell.length_a   1.000
_cell.length_b   1.000
_cell.length_c   1.000
_cell.angle_alpha   90.00
_cell.angle_beta   90.00
_cell.angle_gamma   90.00
#
_symmetry.space_group_name_H-M   'P 1'
#
loop_
_entity.id
_entity.type
_entity.pdbx_description
1 polymer ?
#
loop_
_entity_poly.entity_id
_entity_poly.type
_entity_poly.pdbx_seq_one_letter_code
_entity_poly.pdbx_strand_id
1 'polypeptide(L)'
;MLEAKLKKADVTIADQGMIAAAKSQHYEDKFKVVTQEAQVAVKKANQDAQAKLDAAQLQHEQDMNSYQDGLKGSIVISLLQARLKMAYEAKAAGFECPAWNIDAWEAKLKDLGGNPVEYPAKPEAGASSKVAEVAAEASDEVGKDPMVEADAGTGGGGEAVVEGVAP
;
A
#
# COMPACT_ATOMS: atom_id res chain seq x y z
N MET A 1 82.62 27.25 17.33
CA MET A 1 81.59 27.50 16.28
C MET A 1 80.71 26.26 16.01
N LEU A 2 81.27 25.04 16.00
CA LEU A 2 80.51 23.79 15.82
C LEU A 2 79.50 23.49 16.94
N GLU A 3 79.90 23.63 18.21
CA GLU A 3 79.01 23.36 19.35
C GLU A 3 77.75 24.24 19.38
N ALA A 4 77.86 25.50 18.98
CA ALA A 4 76.71 26.40 18.91
C ALA A 4 75.72 25.99 17.80
N LYS A 5 76.23 25.47 16.68
CA LYS A 5 75.41 24.93 15.60
C LYS A 5 74.74 23.62 16.01
N LEU A 6 75.45 22.76 16.74
CA LEU A 6 74.92 21.50 17.27
C LEU A 6 73.77 21.75 18.25
N LYS A 7 73.97 22.62 19.25
CA LYS A 7 72.91 23.01 20.20
C LYS A 7 71.69 23.60 19.50
N LYS A 8 71.89 24.42 18.46
CA LYS A 8 70.79 24.97 17.67
C LYS A 8 70.03 23.88 16.90
N ALA A 9 70.74 22.90 16.36
CA ALA A 9 70.13 21.75 15.70
C ALA A 9 69.31 20.90 16.69
N ASP A 10 69.85 20.62 17.88
CA ASP A 10 69.15 19.84 18.92
C ASP A 10 67.84 20.52 19.35
N VAL A 11 67.86 21.83 19.58
CA VAL A 11 66.66 22.61 19.92
C VAL A 11 65.64 22.56 18.77
N THR A 12 66.09 22.65 17.53
CA THR A 12 65.20 22.60 16.35
C THR A 12 64.58 21.21 16.18
N ILE A 13 65.34 20.14 16.41
CA ILE A 13 64.83 18.76 16.36
C ILE A 13 63.79 18.53 17.46
N ALA A 14 64.08 19.01 18.68
CA ALA A 14 63.14 18.92 19.79
C ALA A 14 61.83 19.67 19.49
N ASP A 15 61.91 20.90 18.95
CA ASP A 15 60.75 21.70 18.57
C ASP A 15 59.92 21.03 17.47
N GLN A 16 60.57 20.49 16.43
CA GLN A 16 59.89 19.71 15.39
C GLN A 16 59.20 18.46 15.95
N GLY A 17 59.83 17.78 16.91
CA GLY A 17 59.24 16.65 17.61
C GLY A 17 57.97 17.04 18.38
N MET A 18 58.00 18.15 19.12
CA MET A 18 56.82 18.66 19.83
C MET A 18 55.70 19.06 18.86
N ILE A 19 56.04 19.73 17.75
CA ILE A 19 55.05 20.12 16.73
C ILE A 19 54.42 18.89 16.07
N ALA A 20 55.21 17.86 15.76
CA ALA A 20 54.70 16.62 15.18
C ALA A 20 53.76 15.89 16.15
N ALA A 21 54.12 15.78 17.42
CA ALA A 21 53.28 15.18 18.45
C ALA A 21 51.96 15.96 18.63
N ALA A 22 52.03 17.30 18.73
CA ALA A 22 50.84 18.14 18.86
C ALA A 22 49.90 18.03 17.66
N LYS A 23 50.45 17.99 16.43
CA LYS A 23 49.65 17.76 15.22
C LYS A 23 49.01 16.37 15.21
N SER A 24 49.76 15.33 15.58
CA SER A 24 49.24 13.96 15.65
C SER A 24 48.06 13.88 16.60
N GLN A 25 48.20 14.43 17.80
CA GLN A 25 47.14 14.43 18.81
C GLN A 25 45.91 15.22 18.33
N HIS A 26 46.12 16.39 17.72
CA HIS A 26 45.02 17.20 17.17
C HIS A 26 44.17 16.46 16.14
N TYR A 27 44.80 15.71 15.23
CA TYR A 27 44.06 14.93 14.23
C TYR A 27 43.38 13.72 14.85
N GLU A 28 44.01 13.07 15.83
CA GLU A 28 43.39 11.97 16.56
C GLU A 28 42.13 12.44 17.31
N ASP A 29 42.20 13.57 18.01
CA ASP A 29 41.07 14.15 18.73
C ASP A 29 39.94 14.55 17.78
N LYS A 30 40.26 15.19 16.65
CA LYS A 30 39.28 15.48 15.60
C LYS A 30 38.61 14.23 15.07
N PHE A 31 39.37 13.17 14.81
CA PHE A 31 38.82 11.93 14.30
C PHE A 31 37.88 11.27 15.31
N LYS A 32 38.22 11.29 16.60
CA LYS A 32 37.34 10.78 17.67
C LYS A 32 36.03 11.56 17.73
N VAL A 33 36.09 12.89 17.69
CA VAL A 33 34.88 13.75 17.72
C VAL A 33 33.98 13.46 16.51
N VAL A 34 34.54 13.48 15.30
CA VAL A 34 33.78 13.22 14.07
C VAL A 34 33.16 11.83 14.08
N THR A 35 33.90 10.83 14.55
CA THR A 35 33.39 9.45 14.64
C THR A 35 32.24 9.35 15.65
N GLN A 36 32.37 10.00 16.80
CA GLN A 36 31.33 9.99 17.82
C GLN A 36 30.06 10.73 17.36
N GLU A 37 30.21 11.89 16.73
CA GLU A 37 29.09 12.64 16.16
C GLU A 37 28.38 11.83 15.07
N ALA A 38 29.13 11.17 14.19
CA ALA A 38 28.56 10.30 13.17
C ALA A 38 27.78 9.12 13.78
N GLN A 39 28.31 8.48 14.82
CA GLN A 39 27.60 7.40 15.53
C GLN A 39 26.30 7.88 16.18
N VAL A 40 26.32 9.05 16.81
CA VAL A 40 25.11 9.64 17.42
C VAL A 40 24.09 9.98 16.35
N ALA A 41 24.51 10.58 15.24
CA ALA A 41 23.64 10.93 14.13
C ALA A 41 22.99 9.68 13.50
N VAL A 42 23.76 8.61 13.26
CA VAL A 42 23.24 7.35 12.73
C VAL A 42 22.26 6.71 13.72
N LYS A 43 22.59 6.68 15.01
CA LYS A 43 21.68 6.13 16.02
C LYS A 43 20.36 6.89 16.07
N LYS A 44 20.42 8.22 16.03
CA LYS A 44 19.23 9.07 16.01
C LYS A 44 18.41 8.85 14.75
N ALA A 45 19.04 8.84 13.58
CA ALA A 45 18.37 8.59 12.31
C ALA A 45 17.67 7.22 12.29
N ASN A 46 18.31 6.19 12.84
CA ASN A 46 17.71 4.86 12.97
C ASN A 46 16.52 4.84 13.94
N GLN A 47 16.61 5.53 15.08
CA GLN A 47 15.50 5.66 16.03
C GLN A 47 14.31 6.39 15.40
N ASP A 48 14.56 7.50 14.70
CA ASP A 48 13.52 8.27 14.01
C ASP A 48 12.90 7.46 12.86
N ALA A 49 13.71 6.69 12.12
CA ALA A 49 13.22 5.81 11.07
C ALA A 49 12.36 4.67 11.64
N GLN A 50 12.78 4.06 12.75
CA GLN A 50 12.00 3.02 13.42
C GLN A 50 10.67 3.57 13.94
N ALA A 51 10.67 4.73 14.60
CA ALA A 51 9.45 5.37 15.08
C ALA A 51 8.46 5.67 13.95
N LYS A 52 8.96 6.10 12.78
CA LYS A 52 8.11 6.32 11.60
C LYS A 52 7.55 5.02 11.03
N LEU A 53 8.35 3.95 11.03
CA LEU A 53 7.91 2.63 10.59
C LEU A 53 6.80 2.10 11.52
N ASP A 54 7.02 2.16 12.83
CA ASP A 54 6.04 1.72 13.83
C ASP A 54 4.73 2.53 13.73
N ALA A 55 4.84 3.86 13.56
CA ALA A 55 3.67 4.72 13.36
C ALA A 55 2.91 4.39 12.07
N ALA A 56 3.61 4.12 10.97
CA ALA A 56 2.99 3.74 9.70
C ALA A 56 2.30 2.37 9.80
N GLN A 57 2.90 1.40 10.50
CA GLN A 57 2.30 0.10 10.76
C GLN A 57 1.02 0.23 11.59
N LEU A 58 1.07 0.99 12.68
CA LEU A 58 -0.09 1.22 13.53
C LEU A 58 -1.22 1.92 12.76
N GLN A 59 -0.89 2.92 11.94
CA GLN A 59 -1.88 3.60 11.10
C GLN A 59 -2.52 2.62 10.11
N HIS A 60 -1.72 1.80 9.44
CA HIS A 60 -2.23 0.80 8.51
C HIS A 60 -3.17 -0.19 9.20
N GLU A 61 -2.84 -0.67 10.40
CA GLU A 61 -3.72 -1.56 11.17
C GLU A 61 -5.05 -0.88 11.52
N GLN A 62 -5.01 0.39 11.92
CA GLN A 62 -6.22 1.17 12.20
C GLN A 62 -7.08 1.36 10.94
N ASP A 63 -6.46 1.68 9.81
CA ASP A 63 -7.14 1.86 8.52
C ASP A 63 -7.79 0.54 8.06
N MET A 64 -7.10 -0.59 8.22
CA MET A 64 -7.63 -1.91 7.89
C MET A 64 -8.82 -2.29 8.77
N ASN A 65 -8.77 -2.00 10.06
CA ASN A 65 -9.87 -2.25 10.98
C ASN A 65 -11.09 -1.37 10.63
N SER A 66 -10.86 -0.08 10.39
CA SER A 66 -11.89 0.87 9.96
C SER A 66 -12.55 0.43 8.65
N TYR A 67 -11.75 0.01 7.67
CA TYR A 67 -12.26 -0.53 6.40
C TYR A 67 -13.12 -1.78 6.60
N GLN A 68 -12.66 -2.74 7.40
CA GLN A 68 -13.41 -3.96 7.67
C GLN A 68 -14.74 -3.66 8.37
N ASP A 69 -14.75 -2.76 9.35
CA ASP A 69 -15.96 -2.41 10.07
C ASP A 69 -16.93 -1.61 9.20
N GLY A 70 -16.43 -0.72 8.34
CA GLY A 70 -17.21 -0.06 7.31
C GLY A 70 -17.84 -1.05 6.31
N LEU A 71 -17.07 -2.05 5.88
CA LEU A 71 -17.56 -3.10 4.98
C LEU A 71 -18.65 -3.95 5.64
N LYS A 72 -18.45 -4.40 6.89
CA LYS A 72 -19.45 -5.14 7.65
C LYS A 72 -20.74 -4.32 7.78
N GLY A 73 -20.63 -3.02 8.12
CA GLY A 73 -21.77 -2.11 8.19
C GLY A 73 -22.53 -2.02 6.86
N SER A 74 -21.81 -1.83 5.76
CA SER A 74 -22.40 -1.75 4.41
C SER A 74 -23.12 -3.04 4.00
N ILE A 75 -22.53 -4.22 4.29
CA ILE A 75 -23.16 -5.51 4.01
C ILE A 75 -24.45 -5.67 4.81
N VAL A 76 -24.45 -5.30 6.09
CA VAL A 76 -25.66 -5.38 6.93
C VAL A 76 -26.75 -4.45 6.41
N ILE A 77 -26.41 -3.21 6.04
CA ILE A 77 -27.35 -2.22 5.49
C ILE A 77 -27.96 -2.73 4.17
N SER A 78 -27.12 -3.18 3.23
CA SER A 78 -27.58 -3.67 1.92
C SER A 78 -28.42 -4.93 2.02
N LEU A 79 -28.06 -5.88 2.88
CA LEU A 79 -28.86 -7.08 3.13
C LEU A 79 -30.24 -6.70 3.72
N LEU A 80 -30.27 -5.74 4.65
CA LEU A 80 -31.50 -5.27 5.27
C LEU A 80 -32.41 -4.54 4.26
N GLN A 81 -31.82 -3.72 3.39
CA GLN A 81 -32.54 -3.08 2.29
C GLN A 81 -33.12 -4.10 1.30
N ALA A 82 -32.34 -5.10 0.90
CA ALA A 82 -32.82 -6.18 0.03
C ALA A 82 -33.98 -6.94 0.68
N ARG A 83 -33.89 -7.21 1.99
CA ARG A 83 -34.95 -7.88 2.74
C ARG A 83 -36.24 -7.08 2.80
N LEU A 84 -36.15 -5.77 3.05
CA LEU A 84 -37.29 -4.86 3.05
C LEU A 84 -37.93 -4.77 1.66
N LYS A 85 -37.10 -4.65 0.62
CA LYS A 85 -37.57 -4.63 -0.77
C LYS A 85 -38.36 -5.89 -1.12
N MET A 86 -37.82 -7.08 -0.80
CA MET A 86 -38.53 -8.35 -1.02
C MET A 86 -39.84 -8.43 -0.23
N ALA A 87 -39.85 -7.94 1.00
CA ALA A 87 -41.07 -7.94 1.81
C ALA A 87 -42.16 -7.03 1.21
N TYR A 88 -41.77 -5.88 0.67
CA TYR A 88 -42.67 -4.96 0.01
C TYR A 88 -43.19 -5.47 -1.34
N GLU A 89 -42.33 -6.09 -2.14
CA GLU A 89 -42.72 -6.71 -3.40
C GLU A 89 -43.68 -7.89 -3.16
N ALA A 90 -43.42 -8.74 -2.16
CA ALA A 90 -44.30 -9.83 -1.79
C ALA A 90 -45.66 -9.32 -1.30
N LYS A 91 -45.67 -8.25 -0.48
CA LYS A 91 -46.93 -7.62 -0.04
C LYS A 91 -47.69 -7.00 -1.21
N ALA A 92 -47.00 -6.40 -2.17
CA ALA A 92 -47.61 -5.91 -3.42
C ALA A 92 -48.20 -7.05 -4.27
N ALA A 93 -47.60 -8.24 -4.24
CA ALA A 93 -48.11 -9.47 -4.85
C ALA A 93 -49.24 -10.15 -4.03
N GLY A 94 -49.66 -9.56 -2.90
CA GLY A 94 -50.70 -10.10 -2.03
C GLY A 94 -50.23 -11.17 -1.04
N PHE A 95 -48.93 -11.41 -0.93
CA PHE A 95 -48.34 -12.32 0.05
C PHE A 95 -47.83 -11.54 1.27
N GLU A 96 -48.50 -11.70 2.40
CA GLU A 96 -48.09 -11.10 3.66
C GLU A 96 -47.63 -12.20 4.62
N CYS A 97 -46.37 -12.11 5.08
CA CYS A 97 -45.80 -13.08 6.01
C CYS A 97 -45.74 -12.47 7.42
N PRO A 98 -46.53 -12.98 8.39
CA PRO A 98 -46.51 -12.48 9.77
C PRO A 98 -45.15 -12.65 10.48
N ALA A 99 -44.27 -13.50 9.96
CA ALA A 99 -42.92 -13.69 10.49
C ALA A 99 -41.95 -12.57 10.10
N TRP A 100 -42.31 -11.70 9.14
CA TRP A 100 -41.49 -10.57 8.72
C TRP A 100 -41.83 -9.34 9.55
N ASN A 101 -40.90 -8.94 10.41
CA ASN A 101 -41.03 -7.73 11.20
C ASN A 101 -40.45 -6.53 10.43
N ILE A 102 -41.25 -6.02 9.49
CA ILE A 102 -40.87 -4.92 8.59
C ILE A 102 -40.52 -3.67 9.40
N ASP A 103 -41.36 -3.26 10.35
CA ASP A 103 -41.15 -2.07 11.17
C ASP A 103 -39.83 -2.13 11.96
N ALA A 104 -39.49 -3.31 12.52
CA ALA A 104 -38.22 -3.50 13.20
C ALA A 104 -37.01 -3.44 12.24
N TRP A 105 -37.17 -3.91 11.00
CA TRP A 105 -36.13 -3.82 9.98
C TRP A 105 -35.92 -2.39 9.50
N GLU A 106 -36.99 -1.62 9.32
CA GLU A 106 -36.89 -0.19 8.98
C GLU A 106 -36.27 0.63 10.11
N ALA A 107 -36.67 0.38 11.35
CA ALA A 107 -36.07 1.02 12.51
C ALA A 107 -34.57 0.73 12.60
N LYS A 108 -34.17 -0.54 12.39
CA LYS A 108 -32.76 -0.94 12.37
C LYS A 108 -31.99 -0.34 11.19
N LEU A 109 -32.62 -0.20 10.03
CA LEU A 109 -32.00 0.42 8.86
C LEU A 109 -31.73 1.91 9.10
N LYS A 110 -32.70 2.61 9.71
CA LYS A 110 -32.57 4.01 10.09
C LYS A 110 -31.49 4.23 11.15
N ASP A 111 -31.43 3.36 12.16
CA ASP A 111 -30.41 3.38 13.21
C ASP A 111 -28.99 3.21 12.64
N LEU A 112 -28.84 2.33 11.65
CA LEU A 112 -27.58 2.12 10.93
C LEU A 112 -27.27 3.21 9.89
N GLY A 113 -28.12 4.23 9.73
CA GLY A 113 -27.93 5.31 8.74
C GLY A 113 -28.15 4.88 7.29
N GLY A 114 -28.84 3.76 7.05
CA GLY A 114 -29.17 3.28 5.71
C GLY A 114 -30.31 4.08 5.07
N ASN A 115 -30.31 4.16 3.74
CA ASN A 115 -31.36 4.85 3.00
C ASN A 115 -32.70 4.09 3.12
N PRO A 116 -33.83 4.79 3.35
CA PRO A 116 -35.15 4.17 3.35
C PRO A 116 -35.40 3.43 2.04
N VAL A 117 -36.00 2.23 2.14
CA VAL A 117 -36.48 1.50 0.95
C VAL A 117 -37.87 2.01 0.63
N GLU A 118 -38.05 2.62 -0.54
CA GLU A 118 -39.37 3.05 -0.97
C GLU A 118 -40.30 1.84 -1.17
N TYR A 119 -41.51 1.95 -0.64
CA TYR A 119 -42.57 1.00 -0.90
C TYR A 119 -42.90 1.05 -2.40
N PRO A 120 -42.84 -0.06 -3.16
CA PRO A 120 -43.20 -0.02 -4.55
C PRO A 120 -44.66 0.43 -4.64
N ALA A 121 -44.87 1.53 -5.37
CA ALA A 121 -46.19 1.94 -5.78
C ALA A 121 -46.90 0.73 -6.40
N LYS A 122 -48.12 0.49 -5.90
CA LYS A 122 -49.12 -0.49 -6.32
C LYS A 122 -48.88 -1.02 -7.74
N PRO A 123 -48.93 -2.34 -7.99
CA PRO A 123 -48.85 -2.84 -9.36
C PRO A 123 -50.01 -2.24 -10.15
N GLU A 124 -49.69 -1.43 -11.17
CA GLU A 124 -50.67 -1.10 -12.18
C GLU A 124 -51.11 -2.42 -12.82
N ALA A 125 -52.36 -2.75 -12.61
CA ALA A 125 -53.02 -3.88 -13.24
C ALA A 125 -52.96 -3.68 -14.76
N GLY A 126 -51.99 -4.30 -15.44
CA GLY A 126 -51.92 -4.20 -16.89
C GLY A 126 -50.60 -4.51 -17.56
N ALA A 127 -50.00 -5.66 -17.31
CA ALA A 127 -49.05 -6.24 -18.28
C ALA A 127 -49.14 -7.76 -18.27
N SER A 128 -50.25 -8.26 -18.80
CA SER A 128 -50.42 -9.67 -19.16
C SER A 128 -49.46 -10.05 -20.29
N SER A 129 -48.61 -11.04 -20.00
CA SER A 129 -48.23 -12.16 -20.86
C SER A 129 -47.99 -11.90 -22.36
N LYS A 130 -46.72 -12.05 -22.79
CA LYS A 130 -46.43 -12.80 -24.01
C LYS A 130 -45.09 -13.53 -23.89
N VAL A 131 -45.18 -14.82 -23.59
CA VAL A 131 -44.16 -15.81 -23.93
C VAL A 131 -44.06 -15.87 -25.46
N ALA A 132 -42.85 -15.81 -25.99
CA ALA A 132 -42.51 -16.29 -27.32
C ALA A 132 -41.03 -16.72 -27.33
N GLU A 133 -40.81 -17.96 -26.90
CA GLU A 133 -39.67 -18.79 -27.29
C GLU A 133 -39.99 -19.41 -28.66
N VAL A 134 -39.15 -19.21 -29.68
CA VAL A 134 -38.99 -20.11 -30.85
C VAL A 134 -37.56 -19.95 -31.42
N ALA A 135 -36.81 -21.07 -31.35
CA ALA A 135 -35.81 -21.68 -32.26
C ALA A 135 -34.90 -20.76 -33.12
N ALA A 136 -33.56 -20.86 -33.11
CA ALA A 136 -32.65 -22.00 -33.41
C ALA A 136 -32.52 -22.37 -34.91
N GLU A 137 -31.25 -22.63 -35.31
CA GLU A 137 -30.66 -23.11 -36.60
C GLU A 137 -30.17 -22.04 -37.60
N ALA A 138 -28.96 -22.11 -38.19
CA ALA A 138 -27.96 -23.19 -38.36
C ALA A 138 -26.52 -22.60 -38.40
N SER A 139 -25.50 -23.19 -37.74
CA SER A 139 -24.47 -24.17 -38.22
C SER A 139 -23.75 -23.72 -39.51
N ASP A 140 -22.42 -23.53 -39.53
CA ASP A 140 -21.38 -24.56 -39.77
C ASP A 140 -19.99 -23.95 -39.42
N GLU A 141 -19.22 -24.43 -38.44
CA GLU A 141 -18.18 -25.49 -38.43
C GLU A 141 -16.77 -25.10 -38.95
N VAL A 142 -15.76 -25.84 -38.45
CA VAL A 142 -14.28 -25.73 -38.62
C VAL A 142 -13.60 -24.74 -37.65
N GLY A 143 -12.78 -25.12 -36.66
CA GLY A 143 -12.05 -26.36 -36.40
C GLY A 143 -10.56 -26.05 -36.19
N LYS A 144 -10.04 -26.36 -34.99
CA LYS A 144 -8.63 -26.46 -34.54
C LYS A 144 -7.93 -25.22 -33.94
N ASP A 145 -7.79 -25.24 -32.60
CA ASP A 145 -6.59 -24.79 -31.87
C ASP A 145 -5.39 -25.73 -32.18
N PRO A 146 -4.12 -25.52 -31.71
CA PRO A 146 -3.58 -24.54 -30.76
C PRO A 146 -2.17 -23.95 -31.06
N MET A 147 -1.70 -23.08 -30.14
CA MET A 147 -0.32 -23.02 -29.59
C MET A 147 0.79 -22.15 -30.26
N VAL A 148 1.28 -21.19 -29.45
CA VAL A 148 2.69 -20.93 -29.06
C VAL A 148 3.70 -20.25 -30.02
N GLU A 149 4.31 -19.21 -29.45
CA GLU A 149 5.63 -18.60 -29.72
C GLU A 149 5.85 -17.96 -31.10
N ALA A 150 6.79 -17.06 -31.32
CA ALA A 150 7.56 -16.08 -30.57
C ALA A 150 8.33 -15.29 -31.66
N ASP A 151 8.87 -14.16 -31.25
CA ASP A 151 10.15 -13.62 -31.76
C ASP A 151 10.21 -12.72 -33.02
N ALA A 152 11.06 -11.70 -32.83
CA ALA A 152 11.81 -10.86 -33.77
C ALA A 152 11.06 -10.05 -34.85
N GLY A 153 11.42 -8.81 -35.15
CA GLY A 153 12.58 -7.97 -34.81
C GLY A 153 12.39 -6.63 -35.53
N THR A 154 13.03 -5.52 -35.13
CA THR A 154 14.29 -4.98 -35.71
C THR A 154 14.11 -3.45 -35.64
N GLY A 155 15.04 -2.57 -35.31
CA GLY A 155 16.47 -2.62 -35.04
C GLY A 155 17.02 -1.19 -35.10
N GLY A 156 18.26 -1.01 -34.65
CA GLY A 156 19.06 0.22 -34.76
C GLY A 156 19.52 0.69 -33.38
N GLY A 157 20.79 0.62 -32.98
CA GLY A 157 22.04 0.36 -33.69
C GLY A 157 23.08 1.32 -33.11
N GLY A 158 24.20 0.80 -32.57
CA GLY A 158 25.31 1.60 -32.06
C GLY A 158 26.10 0.94 -30.92
N GLU A 159 27.09 0.14 -31.29
CA GLU A 159 28.23 -0.40 -30.50
C GLU A 159 28.91 0.66 -29.59
N ALA A 160 29.63 0.35 -28.51
CA ALA A 160 30.73 -0.62 -28.39
C ALA A 160 30.97 -0.96 -26.89
N VAL A 161 31.00 -2.24 -26.50
CA VAL A 161 32.16 -3.16 -26.38
C VAL A 161 32.92 -2.99 -25.04
N VAL A 162 32.70 -3.92 -24.08
CA VAL A 162 33.63 -5.01 -23.60
C VAL A 162 34.66 -4.44 -22.59
N GLU A 163 35.02 -5.00 -21.43
CA GLU A 163 35.10 -6.34 -20.81
C GLU A 163 35.06 -6.10 -19.28
N GLY A 164 34.54 -6.98 -18.41
CA GLY A 164 35.30 -8.11 -17.85
C GLY A 164 36.41 -7.64 -16.90
N VAL A 165 36.63 -8.14 -15.68
CA VAL A 165 36.29 -9.37 -14.96
C VAL A 165 36.67 -9.10 -13.49
N ALA A 166 35.88 -9.60 -12.55
CA ALA A 166 36.28 -9.70 -11.15
C ALA A 166 37.11 -10.99 -10.91
N PRO A 167 38.06 -10.96 -9.98
CA PRO A 167 38.25 -12.07 -9.04
C PRO A 167 37.65 -11.75 -7.67
#